data_AF-A0A6N4PRW5-F1
#
_entry.id   AF-A0A6N4PRW5-F1
#
_cell.length_a   1.000
_cell.length_b   1.000
_cell.length_c   1.000
_cell.angle_alpha   90.00
_cell.angle_beta   90.00
_cell.angle_gamma   90.00
#
_symmetry.space_group_name_H-M   'P 1'
#
loop_
_entity.id
_entity.type
_entity.pdbx_description
1 polymer ?
#
loop_
_entity_poly.entity_id
_entity_poly.type
_entity_poly.pdbx_seq_one_letter_code
_entity_poly.pdbx_strand_id
1 'polypeptide(L)'
;MVFVNLSIRDLFFSDWKTPVLSTSELELEKTKESQKKGLSLLESRLESIELLMASDKWEDAKLLFRYITYDLVNFERVRSNQKEIPFGENLSHFSIPESEKKFKPFRFLESFGKLAELSGKELDEYFSSALDTYEFLLEDSKKDFKTRYATPLDRFQRIKQIRIIFLSVIFSLSLFGFLYYQYKYPVLKDQSIKIFTFVNKDKPETSEARMVSLPVLKKDMGNWVEFQFELTEAMSNFGGLRIDPLEQRGIHFVLDQIRIFDSKGKEIYFKKIVVSPNLLPEDYQDFLKIIDIKTAGKQTPGEIVEMITTGSDPQIQLVFPTLNDAKKIQFKMKYIEAHKVKKK
;
A
#
# COMPACT_ATOMS: atom_id res chain seq x y z
N MET A 1 -27.94 -16.76 -23.24
CA MET A 1 -26.54 -16.42 -22.89
C MET A 1 -25.96 -15.63 -24.05
N VAL A 2 -25.99 -14.30 -24.01
CA VAL A 2 -25.35 -13.47 -25.06
C VAL A 2 -23.88 -13.35 -24.68
N PHE A 3 -23.04 -14.18 -25.29
CA PHE A 3 -21.59 -13.99 -25.25
C PHE A 3 -21.29 -12.69 -25.99
N VAL A 4 -21.06 -11.61 -25.25
CA VAL A 4 -20.32 -10.48 -25.82
C VAL A 4 -18.89 -10.99 -25.97
N ASN A 5 -18.58 -11.54 -27.15
CA ASN A 5 -17.22 -11.85 -27.57
C ASN A 5 -16.45 -10.53 -27.64
N LEU A 6 -15.94 -10.08 -26.49
CA LEU A 6 -14.91 -9.06 -26.43
C LEU A 6 -13.65 -9.70 -26.98
N SER A 7 -13.38 -9.47 -28.26
CA SER A 7 -12.14 -9.91 -28.84
C SER A 7 -11.01 -9.08 -28.22
N ILE A 8 -9.86 -9.71 -27.96
CA ILE A 8 -8.64 -9.00 -27.51
C ILE A 8 -8.30 -7.86 -28.49
N ARG A 9 -8.62 -8.03 -29.77
CA ARG A 9 -8.48 -7.00 -30.81
C ARG A 9 -9.29 -5.74 -30.48
N ASP A 10 -10.52 -5.86 -30.00
CA ASP A 10 -11.34 -4.70 -29.64
C ASP A 10 -10.71 -3.91 -28.47
N LEU A 11 -10.06 -4.60 -27.54
CA LEU A 11 -9.40 -3.96 -26.40
C LEU A 11 -8.20 -3.11 -26.81
N PHE A 12 -7.52 -3.42 -27.92
CA PHE A 12 -6.34 -2.64 -28.37
C PHE A 12 -6.64 -1.71 -29.55
N PHE A 13 -7.61 -2.04 -30.40
CA PHE A 13 -7.81 -1.37 -31.69
C PHE A 13 -9.16 -0.67 -31.87
N SER A 14 -10.07 -0.70 -30.89
CA SER A 14 -11.30 0.11 -30.97
C SER A 14 -11.05 1.61 -30.80
N ASP A 15 -11.88 2.43 -31.46
CA ASP A 15 -11.85 3.88 -31.36
C ASP A 15 -12.07 4.38 -29.92
N TRP A 16 -11.45 5.52 -29.61
CA TRP A 16 -11.61 6.25 -28.34
C TRP A 16 -12.76 7.24 -28.35
N LYS A 17 -13.42 7.41 -29.50
CA LYS A 17 -14.56 8.31 -29.65
C LYS A 17 -15.83 7.61 -29.16
N THR A 18 -16.62 8.32 -28.38
CA THR A 18 -17.95 7.86 -27.97
C THR A 18 -18.80 7.59 -29.22
N PRO A 19 -19.49 6.45 -29.31
CA PRO A 19 -20.35 6.15 -30.46
C PRO A 19 -21.50 7.15 -30.56
N VAL A 20 -21.88 7.51 -31.78
CA VAL A 20 -23.08 8.31 -32.05
C VAL A 20 -24.28 7.37 -32.01
N LEU A 21 -25.25 7.67 -31.14
CA LEU A 21 -26.46 6.86 -30.96
C LEU A 21 -27.57 7.32 -31.90
N SER A 22 -28.32 6.37 -32.44
CA SER A 22 -29.56 6.62 -33.16
C SER A 22 -30.69 7.06 -32.21
N THR A 23 -31.78 7.62 -32.74
CA THR A 23 -32.92 8.09 -31.93
C THR A 23 -33.54 6.96 -31.09
N SER A 24 -33.68 5.76 -31.64
CA SER A 24 -34.17 4.59 -30.91
C SER A 24 -33.20 4.14 -29.80
N GLU A 25 -31.88 4.22 -30.03
CA GLU A 25 -30.89 3.88 -28.99
C GLU A 25 -30.88 4.90 -27.85
N LEU A 26 -31.12 6.17 -28.15
CA LEU A 26 -31.27 7.22 -27.14
C LEU A 26 -32.51 6.98 -26.26
N GLU A 27 -33.61 6.49 -26.83
CA GLU A 27 -34.80 6.11 -26.04
C GLU A 27 -34.51 4.92 -25.13
N LEU A 28 -33.80 3.90 -25.61
CA LEU A 28 -33.36 2.76 -24.78
C LEU A 28 -32.49 3.21 -23.60
N GLU A 29 -31.53 4.12 -23.83
CA GLU A 29 -30.69 4.65 -22.75
C GLU A 29 -31.50 5.50 -21.75
N LYS A 30 -32.48 6.29 -22.21
CA LYS A 30 -33.37 7.05 -21.32
C LYS A 30 -34.20 6.13 -20.43
N THR A 31 -34.82 5.09 -21.00
CA THR A 31 -35.60 4.11 -20.23
C THR A 31 -34.72 3.38 -19.22
N LYS A 32 -33.53 2.97 -19.63
CA LYS A 32 -32.55 2.32 -18.76
C LYS A 32 -32.06 3.23 -17.64
N GLU A 33 -31.80 4.50 -17.92
CA GLU A 33 -31.43 5.49 -16.90
C GLU A 33 -32.58 5.73 -15.91
N SER A 34 -33.82 5.83 -16.40
CA SER A 34 -35.02 5.95 -15.57
C SER A 34 -35.19 4.74 -14.65
N GLN A 35 -35.03 3.51 -15.16
CA GLN A 35 -35.10 2.30 -14.34
C GLN A 35 -33.96 2.22 -13.32
N LYS A 36 -32.72 2.61 -13.68
CA LYS A 36 -31.60 2.68 -12.73
C LYS A 36 -31.89 3.67 -11.60
N LYS A 37 -32.44 4.85 -11.91
CA LYS A 37 -32.85 5.84 -10.91
C LYS A 37 -33.97 5.29 -10.02
N GLY A 38 -34.96 4.62 -10.60
CA GLY A 38 -36.03 3.94 -9.85
C GLY A 38 -35.49 2.93 -8.85
N LEU A 39 -34.59 2.03 -9.27
CA LEU A 39 -33.94 1.06 -8.37
C LEU A 39 -33.16 1.73 -7.24
N SER A 40 -32.40 2.79 -7.54
CA SER A 40 -31.64 3.53 -6.52
C SER A 40 -32.55 4.23 -5.51
N LEU A 41 -33.72 4.71 -5.93
CA LEU A 41 -34.72 5.29 -5.02
C LEU A 41 -35.36 4.22 -4.14
N LEU A 42 -35.66 3.04 -4.68
CA LEU A 42 -36.14 1.89 -3.91
C LEU A 42 -35.14 1.47 -2.84
N GLU A 43 -33.87 1.33 -3.22
CA GLU A 43 -32.75 1.01 -2.32
C GLU A 43 -32.65 2.02 -1.17
N SER A 44 -32.57 3.31 -1.49
CA SER A 44 -32.46 4.37 -0.48
C SER A 44 -33.66 4.39 0.48
N ARG A 45 -34.87 4.10 0.00
CA ARG A 45 -36.07 4.04 0.85
C ARG A 45 -36.09 2.77 1.72
N LEU A 46 -35.60 1.64 1.22
CA LEU A 46 -35.43 0.41 2.01
C LEU A 46 -34.37 0.60 3.10
N GLU A 47 -33.23 1.22 2.79
CA GLU A 47 -32.22 1.60 3.80
C GLU A 47 -32.81 2.53 4.87
N SER A 48 -33.64 3.49 4.46
CA SER A 48 -34.32 4.40 5.41
C SER A 48 -35.26 3.64 6.35
N ILE A 49 -35.98 2.64 5.83
CA ILE A 49 -36.85 1.77 6.63
C ILE A 49 -36.03 0.94 7.61
N GLU A 50 -34.93 0.34 7.16
CA GLU A 50 -34.01 -0.42 8.01
C GLU A 50 -33.51 0.42 9.20
N LEU A 51 -33.10 1.67 8.95
CA LEU A 51 -32.65 2.58 9.98
C LEU A 51 -33.75 2.94 10.98
N LEU A 52 -34.99 3.12 10.53
CA LEU A 52 -36.13 3.39 11.41
C LEU A 52 -36.48 2.19 12.28
N MET A 53 -36.47 0.98 11.71
CA MET A 53 -36.69 -0.26 12.44
C MET A 53 -35.58 -0.50 13.47
N ALA A 54 -34.32 -0.28 13.12
CA ALA A 54 -33.18 -0.38 14.04
C ALA A 54 -33.22 0.65 15.19
N SER A 55 -34.00 1.73 15.02
CA SER A 55 -34.18 2.79 16.03
C SER A 55 -35.52 2.67 16.78
N ASP A 56 -36.21 1.54 16.67
CA ASP A 56 -37.53 1.27 17.27
C ASP A 56 -38.63 2.28 16.87
N LYS A 57 -38.47 2.97 15.73
CA LYS A 57 -39.47 3.94 15.21
C LYS A 57 -40.50 3.26 14.32
N TRP A 58 -41.27 2.35 14.92
CA TRP A 58 -42.16 1.42 14.20
C TRP A 58 -43.26 2.10 13.40
N GLU A 59 -43.87 3.16 13.92
CA GLU A 59 -44.97 3.87 13.23
C GLU A 59 -44.48 4.64 11.99
N ASP A 60 -43.29 5.25 12.08
CA ASP A 60 -42.64 5.90 10.95
C ASP A 60 -42.22 4.86 9.89
N ALA A 61 -41.71 3.70 10.34
CA ALA A 61 -41.38 2.59 9.46
C ALA A 61 -42.63 2.04 8.74
N LYS A 62 -43.75 1.84 9.44
CA LYS A 62 -45.04 1.43 8.84
C LYS A 62 -45.53 2.41 7.79
N LEU A 63 -45.34 3.72 8.01
CA LEU A 63 -45.68 4.74 7.02
C LEU A 63 -44.82 4.58 5.76
N LEU A 64 -43.50 4.45 5.91
CA LEU A 64 -42.61 4.21 4.77
C LEU A 64 -42.86 2.87 4.08
N PHE A 65 -43.25 1.83 4.82
CA PHE A 65 -43.67 0.55 4.26
C PHE A 65 -44.85 0.68 3.32
N ARG A 66 -45.80 1.58 3.61
CA ARG A 66 -46.90 1.86 2.68
C ARG A 66 -46.36 2.39 1.36
N TYR A 67 -45.46 3.38 1.38
CA TYR A 67 -44.91 3.96 0.16
C TYR A 67 -44.03 2.97 -0.62
N ILE A 68 -43.10 2.28 0.03
CA ILE A 68 -42.22 1.32 -0.66
C ILE A 68 -43.01 0.18 -1.31
N THR A 69 -44.14 -0.23 -0.73
CA THR A 69 -45.01 -1.26 -1.30
C THR A 69 -45.54 -0.82 -2.67
N TYR A 70 -46.04 0.41 -2.80
CA TYR A 70 -46.45 0.95 -4.10
C TYR A 70 -45.26 1.14 -5.02
N ASP A 71 -44.13 1.66 -4.52
CA ASP A 71 -42.95 1.90 -5.34
C ASP A 71 -42.41 0.59 -5.96
N LEU A 72 -42.35 -0.50 -5.20
CA LEU A 72 -41.92 -1.84 -5.67
C LEU A 72 -42.89 -2.41 -6.72
N VAL A 73 -44.20 -2.31 -6.46
CA VAL A 73 -45.24 -2.77 -7.40
C VAL A 73 -45.21 -1.95 -8.69
N ASN A 74 -45.18 -0.63 -8.58
CA ASN A 74 -45.20 0.27 -9.73
C ASN A 74 -43.92 0.17 -10.55
N PHE A 75 -42.76 -0.06 -9.92
CA PHE A 75 -41.53 -0.35 -10.63
C PHE A 75 -41.69 -1.55 -11.56
N GLU A 76 -42.25 -2.65 -11.07
CA GLU A 76 -42.50 -3.85 -11.88
C GLU A 76 -43.51 -3.59 -13.00
N ARG A 77 -44.59 -2.85 -12.71
CA ARG A 77 -45.60 -2.50 -13.72
C ARG A 77 -44.99 -1.66 -14.84
N VAL A 78 -44.23 -0.61 -14.51
CA VAL A 78 -43.56 0.25 -15.49
C VAL A 78 -42.53 -0.54 -16.29
N ARG A 79 -41.75 -1.41 -15.63
CA ARG A 79 -40.80 -2.31 -16.32
C ARG A 79 -41.50 -3.23 -17.33
N SER A 80 -42.69 -3.70 -16.99
CA SER A 80 -43.56 -4.52 -17.84
C SER A 80 -44.46 -3.70 -18.79
N ASN A 81 -44.18 -2.42 -19.01
CA ASN A 81 -44.94 -1.50 -19.86
C ASN A 81 -46.43 -1.33 -19.48
N GLN A 82 -46.75 -1.51 -18.21
CA GLN A 82 -48.06 -1.24 -17.64
C GLN A 82 -48.09 0.14 -16.97
N LYS A 83 -49.30 0.71 -16.82
CA LYS A 83 -49.49 1.99 -16.10
C LYS A 83 -49.26 1.80 -14.60
N GLU A 84 -48.82 2.85 -13.93
CA GLU A 84 -48.71 2.88 -12.47
C GLU A 84 -50.08 2.78 -11.80
N ILE A 85 -50.11 2.22 -10.59
CA ILE A 85 -51.24 2.27 -9.66
C ILE A 85 -51.07 3.51 -8.78
N PRO A 86 -52.00 4.48 -8.80
CA PRO A 86 -51.98 5.61 -7.89
C PRO A 86 -51.94 5.18 -6.41
N PHE A 87 -51.24 5.96 -5.60
CA PHE A 87 -51.14 5.69 -4.17
C PHE A 87 -52.52 5.69 -3.50
N GLY A 88 -52.81 4.64 -2.73
CA GLY A 88 -54.10 4.45 -2.05
C GLY A 88 -55.12 3.63 -2.87
N GLU A 89 -54.86 3.34 -4.14
CA GLU A 89 -55.67 2.42 -4.92
C GLU A 89 -55.42 0.95 -4.58
N ASN A 90 -56.36 0.09 -4.99
CA ASN A 90 -56.33 -1.31 -4.63
C ASN A 90 -55.22 -2.09 -5.37
N LEU A 91 -54.28 -2.64 -4.60
CA LEU A 91 -53.19 -3.49 -5.10
C LEU A 91 -53.63 -4.95 -5.38
N SER A 92 -54.85 -5.37 -5.06
CA SER A 92 -55.31 -6.77 -5.23
C SER A 92 -55.33 -7.24 -6.67
N HIS A 93 -55.35 -6.33 -7.64
CA HIS A 93 -55.31 -6.65 -9.08
C HIS A 93 -53.88 -6.80 -9.63
N PHE A 94 -52.85 -6.61 -8.80
CA PHE A 94 -51.47 -6.85 -9.20
C PHE A 94 -51.21 -8.35 -9.39
N SER A 95 -50.90 -8.74 -10.62
CA SER A 95 -50.46 -10.10 -10.93
C SER A 95 -48.99 -10.25 -10.56
N ILE A 96 -48.68 -11.05 -9.53
CA ILE A 96 -47.30 -11.36 -9.15
C ILE A 96 -46.63 -12.09 -10.34
N PRO A 97 -45.49 -11.60 -10.84
CA PRO A 97 -44.80 -12.25 -11.95
C PRO A 97 -44.31 -13.65 -11.56
N GLU A 98 -44.39 -14.60 -12.50
CA GLU A 98 -43.83 -15.94 -12.30
C GLU A 98 -42.31 -15.84 -12.12
N SER A 99 -41.79 -16.48 -11.07
CA SER A 99 -40.37 -16.47 -10.72
C SER A 99 -39.86 -17.89 -10.52
N GLU A 100 -38.75 -18.21 -11.17
CA GLU A 100 -38.03 -19.49 -10.99
C GLU A 100 -37.21 -19.52 -9.68
N LYS A 101 -37.24 -18.44 -8.88
CA LYS A 101 -36.44 -18.32 -7.66
C LYS A 101 -37.03 -19.10 -6.49
N LYS A 102 -36.15 -19.47 -5.54
CA LYS A 102 -36.53 -20.16 -4.30
C LYS A 102 -37.41 -19.31 -3.38
N PHE A 103 -37.26 -17.98 -3.43
CA PHE A 103 -38.12 -17.04 -2.70
C PHE A 103 -39.22 -16.51 -3.62
N LYS A 104 -40.39 -16.23 -3.04
CA LYS A 104 -41.55 -15.70 -3.78
C LYS A 104 -41.56 -14.17 -3.69
N PRO A 105 -41.22 -13.45 -4.77
CA PRO A 105 -41.27 -11.99 -4.76
C PRO A 105 -42.71 -11.51 -4.52
N PHE A 106 -42.86 -10.29 -4.00
CA PHE A 106 -44.14 -9.64 -3.69
C PHE A 106 -45.00 -10.32 -2.62
N ARG A 107 -44.46 -11.28 -1.87
CA ARG A 107 -45.22 -11.97 -0.80
C ARG A 107 -45.66 -11.03 0.32
N PHE A 108 -44.94 -9.94 0.55
CA PHE A 108 -45.34 -8.91 1.52
C PHE A 108 -46.72 -8.31 1.24
N LEU A 109 -47.24 -8.42 0.00
CA LEU A 109 -48.60 -7.99 -0.34
C LEU A 109 -49.68 -8.79 0.43
N GLU A 110 -49.39 -10.03 0.86
CA GLU A 110 -50.30 -10.85 1.67
C GLU A 110 -50.64 -10.18 3.01
N SER A 111 -49.69 -9.42 3.59
CA SER A 111 -49.82 -8.73 4.87
C SER A 111 -50.06 -7.22 4.74
N PHE A 112 -50.02 -6.67 3.51
CA PHE A 112 -50.18 -5.23 3.27
C PHE A 112 -51.48 -4.64 3.85
N GLY A 113 -52.60 -5.36 3.71
CA GLY A 113 -53.90 -4.93 4.26
C GLY A 113 -53.92 -4.81 5.79
N LYS A 114 -52.97 -5.46 6.48
CA LYS A 114 -52.84 -5.45 7.95
C LYS A 114 -51.58 -4.70 8.41
N LEU A 115 -50.91 -3.95 7.53
CA LEU A 115 -49.62 -3.30 7.81
C LEU A 115 -49.65 -2.40 9.06
N ALA A 116 -50.78 -1.76 9.36
CA ALA A 116 -50.94 -0.95 10.58
C ALA A 116 -50.90 -1.77 11.87
N GLU A 117 -51.36 -3.02 11.81
CA GLU A 117 -51.57 -3.94 12.94
C GLU A 117 -50.35 -4.84 13.21
N LEU A 118 -49.35 -4.84 12.31
CA LEU A 118 -48.18 -5.70 12.42
C LEU A 118 -47.33 -5.32 13.66
N SER A 119 -46.92 -6.37 14.38
CA SER A 119 -45.92 -6.31 15.45
C SER A 119 -44.50 -6.17 14.90
N GLY A 120 -43.52 -5.83 15.74
CA GLY A 120 -42.11 -5.66 15.31
C GLY A 120 -41.54 -6.87 14.56
N LYS A 121 -41.80 -8.09 15.05
CA LYS A 121 -41.37 -9.33 14.38
C LYS A 121 -42.04 -9.52 13.01
N GLU A 122 -43.33 -9.17 12.90
CA GLU A 122 -44.05 -9.25 11.61
C GLU A 122 -43.59 -8.16 10.63
N LEU A 123 -43.15 -7.00 11.13
CA LEU A 123 -42.50 -5.96 10.32
C LEU A 123 -41.13 -6.41 9.82
N ASP A 124 -40.34 -7.14 10.62
CA ASP A 124 -39.07 -7.73 10.16
C ASP A 124 -39.29 -8.74 9.02
N GLU A 125 -40.34 -9.56 9.12
CA GLU A 125 -40.74 -10.48 8.05
C GLU A 125 -41.24 -9.73 6.81
N TYR A 126 -42.00 -8.65 6.99
CA TYR A 126 -42.45 -7.76 5.91
C TYR A 126 -41.25 -7.13 5.20
N PHE A 127 -40.29 -6.60 5.96
CA PHE A 127 -39.06 -5.99 5.46
C PHE A 127 -38.24 -6.97 4.64
N SER A 128 -38.01 -8.17 5.18
CA SER A 128 -37.25 -9.22 4.52
C SER A 128 -37.87 -9.59 3.17
N SER A 129 -39.20 -9.70 3.11
CA SER A 129 -39.94 -9.97 1.87
C SER A 129 -39.90 -8.80 0.87
N ALA A 130 -39.89 -7.55 1.35
CA ALA A 130 -39.69 -6.38 0.51
C ALA A 130 -38.26 -6.30 -0.06
N LEU A 131 -37.25 -6.65 0.74
CA LEU A 131 -35.86 -6.79 0.30
C LEU A 131 -35.70 -7.88 -0.77
N ASP A 132 -36.24 -9.07 -0.53
CA ASP A 132 -36.26 -10.17 -1.51
C ASP A 132 -36.86 -9.69 -2.86
N THR A 133 -37.93 -8.90 -2.80
CA THR A 133 -38.57 -8.33 -3.99
C THR A 133 -37.67 -7.31 -4.68
N TYR A 134 -37.01 -6.42 -3.94
CA TYR A 134 -36.04 -5.49 -4.50
C TYR A 134 -34.87 -6.22 -5.18
N GLU A 135 -34.31 -7.25 -4.56
CA GLU A 135 -33.24 -8.06 -5.15
C GLU A 135 -33.70 -8.75 -6.44
N PHE A 136 -34.94 -9.26 -6.45
CA PHE A 136 -35.56 -9.79 -7.67
C PHE A 136 -35.62 -8.75 -8.79
N LEU A 137 -36.17 -7.56 -8.52
CA LEU A 137 -36.28 -6.48 -9.50
C LEU A 137 -34.91 -6.00 -9.99
N LEU A 138 -33.94 -5.88 -9.08
CA LEU A 138 -32.58 -5.47 -9.41
C LEU A 138 -31.91 -6.45 -10.36
N GLU A 139 -32.04 -7.76 -10.12
CA GLU A 139 -31.46 -8.79 -10.98
C GLU A 139 -32.13 -8.85 -12.36
N ASP A 140 -33.46 -8.81 -12.40
CA ASP A 140 -34.22 -8.83 -13.64
C ASP A 140 -33.94 -7.59 -14.50
N SER A 141 -33.93 -6.40 -13.88
CA SER A 141 -33.51 -5.18 -14.56
C SER A 141 -32.06 -5.25 -15.03
N LYS A 142 -31.12 -5.80 -14.24
CA LYS A 142 -29.73 -6.01 -14.68
C LYS A 142 -29.65 -6.95 -15.90
N LYS A 143 -30.51 -7.97 -15.97
CA LYS A 143 -30.62 -8.86 -17.13
C LYS A 143 -31.11 -8.08 -18.35
N ASP A 144 -32.21 -7.34 -18.20
CA ASP A 144 -32.78 -6.50 -19.27
C ASP A 144 -31.79 -5.44 -19.77
N PHE A 145 -31.02 -4.81 -18.88
CA PHE A 145 -29.99 -3.84 -19.25
C PHE A 145 -28.88 -4.46 -20.11
N LYS A 146 -28.56 -5.73 -19.89
CA LYS A 146 -27.53 -6.46 -20.63
C LYS A 146 -28.03 -7.06 -21.94
N THR A 147 -29.34 -7.23 -22.10
CA THR A 147 -29.93 -7.90 -23.26
C THR A 147 -30.79 -6.94 -24.08
N ARG A 148 -31.90 -6.45 -23.50
CA ARG A 148 -32.93 -5.66 -24.18
C ARG A 148 -32.53 -4.20 -24.39
N TYR A 149 -31.82 -3.61 -23.42
CA TYR A 149 -31.38 -2.21 -23.46
C TYR A 149 -29.87 -2.06 -23.72
N ALA A 150 -29.25 -3.08 -24.32
CA ALA A 150 -27.84 -3.05 -24.65
C ALA A 150 -27.60 -2.15 -25.86
N THR A 151 -26.70 -1.17 -25.72
CA THR A 151 -26.35 -0.23 -26.80
C THR A 151 -24.86 -0.27 -27.14
N PRO A 152 -24.43 0.29 -28.29
CA PRO A 152 -23.00 0.47 -28.60
C PRO A 152 -22.25 1.28 -27.53
N LEU A 153 -22.94 2.18 -26.82
CA LEU A 153 -22.36 2.97 -25.73
C LEU A 153 -21.92 2.08 -24.56
N ASP A 154 -22.69 1.05 -24.20
CA ASP A 154 -22.31 0.10 -23.14
C ASP A 154 -21.02 -0.64 -23.47
N ARG A 155 -20.90 -1.09 -24.72
CA ARG A 155 -19.70 -1.79 -25.19
C ARG A 155 -18.49 -0.85 -25.12
N PHE A 156 -18.66 0.39 -25.57
CA PHE A 156 -17.62 1.42 -25.51
C PHE A 156 -17.18 1.71 -24.07
N GLN A 157 -18.13 1.95 -23.16
CA GLN A 157 -17.83 2.21 -21.75
C GLN A 157 -17.10 1.03 -21.09
N ARG A 158 -17.54 -0.21 -21.35
CA ARG A 158 -16.88 -1.41 -20.82
C ARG A 158 -15.45 -1.54 -21.35
N ILE A 159 -15.22 -1.36 -22.65
CA ILE A 159 -13.88 -1.39 -23.25
C ILE A 159 -13.00 -0.30 -22.62
N LYS A 160 -13.51 0.93 -22.52
CA LYS A 160 -12.80 2.06 -21.91
C LYS A 160 -12.40 1.77 -20.47
N GLN A 161 -13.31 1.21 -19.66
CA GLN A 161 -13.03 0.83 -18.28
C GLN A 161 -11.92 -0.23 -18.19
N ILE A 162 -11.98 -1.28 -19.02
CA ILE A 162 -10.95 -2.33 -19.06
C ILE A 162 -9.58 -1.73 -19.44
N ARG A 163 -9.54 -0.84 -20.44
CA ARG A 163 -8.30 -0.16 -20.87
C ARG A 163 -7.69 0.67 -19.74
N ILE A 164 -8.51 1.45 -19.03
CA ILE A 164 -8.04 2.26 -17.90
C ILE A 164 -7.44 1.36 -16.82
N ILE A 165 -8.15 0.29 -16.42
CA ILE A 165 -7.66 -0.66 -15.42
C ILE A 165 -6.31 -1.27 -15.86
N PHE A 166 -6.23 -1.71 -17.11
CA PHE A 166 -5.00 -2.30 -17.65
C PHE A 166 -3.81 -1.33 -17.64
N LEU A 167 -4.02 -0.09 -18.10
CA LEU A 167 -2.99 0.95 -18.07
C LEU A 167 -2.55 1.28 -16.64
N SER A 168 -3.50 1.38 -15.70
CA SER A 168 -3.21 1.60 -14.28
C SER A 168 -2.37 0.47 -13.69
N VAL A 169 -2.65 -0.79 -14.04
CA VAL A 169 -1.88 -1.95 -13.59
C VAL A 169 -0.46 -1.91 -14.14
N ILE A 170 -0.27 -1.67 -15.44
CA ILE A 170 1.07 -1.56 -16.06
C ILE A 170 1.88 -0.44 -15.42
N PHE A 171 1.25 0.72 -15.22
CA PHE A 171 1.91 1.88 -14.61
C PHE A 171 2.33 1.56 -13.18
N SER A 172 1.44 0.97 -12.39
CA SER A 172 1.71 0.58 -11.01
C SER A 172 2.86 -0.43 -10.93
N LEU A 173 2.83 -1.49 -11.74
CA LEU A 173 3.90 -2.49 -11.80
C LEU A 173 5.25 -1.88 -12.19
N SER A 174 5.24 -0.95 -13.14
CA SER A 174 6.45 -0.25 -13.58
C SER A 174 7.02 0.64 -12.46
N LEU A 175 6.15 1.39 -11.77
CA LEU A 175 6.55 2.25 -10.65
C LEU A 175 7.09 1.42 -9.47
N PHE A 176 6.37 0.38 -9.05
CA PHE A 176 6.82 -0.52 -7.99
C PHE A 176 8.11 -1.25 -8.38
N GLY A 177 8.24 -1.68 -9.63
CA GLY A 177 9.46 -2.28 -10.16
C GLY A 177 10.65 -1.32 -10.09
N PHE A 178 10.46 -0.06 -10.49
CA PHE A 178 11.49 0.98 -10.38
C PHE A 178 11.89 1.26 -8.92
N LEU A 179 10.92 1.44 -8.03
CA LEU A 179 11.17 1.68 -6.60
C LEU A 179 11.90 0.50 -5.95
N TYR A 180 11.48 -0.73 -6.25
CA TYR A 180 12.14 -1.94 -5.78
C TYR A 180 13.59 -2.04 -6.28
N TYR A 181 13.82 -1.71 -7.57
CA TYR A 181 15.15 -1.68 -8.15
C TYR A 181 16.05 -0.68 -7.41
N GLN A 182 15.59 0.56 -7.20
CA GLN A 182 16.33 1.58 -6.46
C GLN A 182 16.62 1.17 -5.01
N TYR A 183 15.66 0.52 -4.34
CA TYR A 183 15.84 0.00 -2.99
C TYR A 183 16.88 -1.15 -2.91
N LYS A 184 16.86 -2.07 -3.88
CA LYS A 184 17.76 -3.24 -3.92
C LYS A 184 19.16 -2.88 -4.40
N TYR A 185 19.26 -1.91 -5.31
CA TYR A 185 20.49 -1.48 -5.95
C TYR A 185 20.70 0.04 -5.78
N PRO A 186 20.89 0.50 -4.53
CA PRO A 186 21.02 1.92 -4.29
C PRO A 186 22.34 2.43 -4.86
N VAL A 187 22.26 3.55 -5.58
CA VAL A 187 23.43 4.26 -6.10
C VAL A 187 24.07 5.07 -4.98
N LEU A 188 25.39 5.03 -4.85
CA LEU A 188 26.11 5.77 -3.82
C LEU A 188 25.85 7.28 -3.98
N LYS A 189 25.43 7.93 -2.90
CA LYS A 189 25.33 9.38 -2.79
C LYS A 189 26.51 9.94 -2.00
N ASP A 190 26.77 11.23 -2.18
CA ASP A 190 27.68 11.96 -1.30
C ASP A 190 27.09 11.95 0.12
N GLN A 191 27.92 11.59 1.09
CA GLN A 191 27.54 11.44 2.49
C GLN A 191 28.73 11.81 3.38
N SER A 192 28.70 11.51 4.67
CA SER A 192 29.84 11.70 5.56
C SER A 192 30.11 10.45 6.39
N ILE A 193 31.36 10.27 6.79
CA ILE A 193 31.70 9.39 7.91
C ILE A 193 31.64 10.23 9.17
N LYS A 194 30.98 9.71 10.20
CA LYS A 194 30.97 10.32 11.53
C LYS A 194 31.72 9.45 12.50
N ILE A 195 32.45 10.10 13.39
CA ILE A 195 33.14 9.46 14.50
C ILE A 195 32.63 10.09 15.78
N PHE A 196 32.28 9.25 16.75
CA PHE A 196 31.99 9.66 18.12
C PHE A 196 32.97 9.02 19.09
N THR A 197 33.43 9.77 20.08
CA THR A 197 34.19 9.20 21.21
C THR A 197 33.29 9.03 22.42
N PHE A 198 33.48 7.93 23.16
CA PHE A 198 32.76 7.66 24.40
C PHE A 198 33.73 7.27 25.52
N VAL A 199 33.27 7.36 26.77
CA VAL A 199 34.16 7.37 27.94
C VAL A 199 34.82 6.00 28.14
N ASN A 200 34.04 4.93 28.17
CA ASN A 200 34.52 3.56 28.33
C ASN A 200 33.41 2.55 28.00
N LYS A 201 33.72 1.26 28.13
CA LYS A 201 32.78 0.14 27.91
C LYS A 201 31.49 0.25 28.73
N ASP A 202 31.58 0.73 29.97
CA ASP A 202 30.44 0.81 30.90
C ASP A 202 29.55 2.02 30.65
N LYS A 203 30.07 3.02 29.92
CA LYS A 203 29.37 4.24 29.50
C LYS A 203 29.54 4.47 27.99
N PRO A 204 28.92 3.63 27.14
CA PRO A 204 29.07 3.70 25.68
C PRO A 204 28.19 4.76 25.02
N GLU A 205 27.63 5.69 25.79
CA GLU A 205 26.77 6.76 25.29
C GLU A 205 27.58 7.78 24.48
N THR A 206 27.10 8.08 23.27
CA THR A 206 27.71 9.04 22.35
C THR A 206 26.88 10.31 22.28
N SER A 207 27.51 11.47 22.13
CA SER A 207 26.83 12.76 22.01
C SER A 207 27.37 13.58 20.84
N GLU A 208 26.55 14.48 20.29
CA GLU A 208 26.95 15.41 19.22
C GLU A 208 28.13 16.31 19.61
N ALA A 209 28.30 16.61 20.91
CA ALA A 209 29.43 17.37 21.41
C ALA A 209 30.78 16.62 21.31
N ARG A 210 30.74 15.29 21.13
CA ARG A 210 31.89 14.42 20.95
C ARG A 210 31.86 13.76 19.57
N MET A 211 31.48 14.52 18.55
CA MET A 211 31.36 14.07 17.17
C MET A 211 32.25 14.89 16.23
N VAL A 212 32.89 14.20 15.29
CA VAL A 212 33.57 14.80 14.14
C VAL A 212 33.16 14.07 12.87
N SER A 213 33.09 14.78 11.75
CA SER A 213 32.67 14.21 10.48
C SER A 213 33.53 14.68 9.31
N LEU A 214 33.65 13.82 8.29
CA LEU A 214 34.32 14.12 7.04
C LEU A 214 33.49 13.66 5.85
N PRO A 215 33.52 14.40 4.73
CA PRO A 215 32.74 14.05 3.54
C PRO A 215 33.30 12.80 2.86
N VAL A 216 32.38 11.96 2.38
CA VAL A 216 32.60 10.82 1.50
C VAL A 216 31.99 11.15 0.15
N LEU A 217 32.84 11.32 -0.85
CA LEU A 217 32.42 11.75 -2.17
C LEU A 217 32.31 10.56 -3.11
N LYS A 218 31.22 10.49 -3.87
CA LYS A 218 30.98 9.43 -4.85
C LYS A 218 32.13 9.25 -5.85
N LYS A 219 32.85 10.32 -6.16
CA LYS A 219 34.00 10.31 -7.09
C LYS A 219 35.16 9.43 -6.60
N ASP A 220 35.30 9.21 -5.29
CA ASP A 220 36.40 8.44 -4.71
C ASP A 220 36.03 6.94 -4.53
N MET A 221 34.83 6.55 -4.99
CA MET A 221 34.36 5.16 -4.99
C MET A 221 35.34 4.22 -5.70
N GLY A 222 35.70 3.12 -5.05
CA GLY A 222 36.64 2.13 -5.57
C GLY A 222 38.12 2.46 -5.34
N ASN A 223 38.44 3.64 -4.82
CA ASN A 223 39.80 4.02 -4.42
C ASN A 223 39.99 3.85 -2.90
N TRP A 224 41.24 3.69 -2.49
CA TRP A 224 41.60 3.79 -1.07
C TRP A 224 41.69 5.27 -0.69
N VAL A 225 40.91 5.68 0.31
CA VAL A 225 40.88 7.05 0.81
C VAL A 225 41.33 7.04 2.27
N GLU A 226 42.25 7.94 2.61
CA GLU A 226 42.68 8.16 3.99
C GLU A 226 41.89 9.33 4.57
N PHE A 227 41.19 9.10 5.67
CA PHE A 227 40.40 10.09 6.38
C PHE A 227 41.14 10.50 7.64
N GLN A 228 41.27 11.81 7.86
CA GLN A 228 42.03 12.40 8.96
C GLN A 228 41.15 13.35 9.76
N PHE A 229 40.72 12.90 10.94
CA PHE A 229 39.81 13.64 11.82
C PHE A 229 40.61 14.35 12.91
N GLU A 230 40.52 15.67 12.93
CA GLU A 230 41.04 16.48 14.03
C GLU A 230 40.02 16.47 15.18
N LEU A 231 40.47 16.11 16.38
CA LEU A 231 39.62 15.96 17.56
C LEU A 231 39.50 17.28 18.34
N THR A 232 38.30 17.53 18.84
CA THR A 232 38.05 18.63 19.77
C THR A 232 38.61 18.30 21.16
N GLU A 233 38.75 19.31 22.02
CA GLU A 233 39.24 19.11 23.39
C GLU A 233 38.36 18.14 24.20
N ALA A 234 37.04 18.19 23.99
CA ALA A 234 36.07 17.28 24.62
C ALA A 234 36.26 15.80 24.21
N MET A 235 36.96 15.54 23.10
CA MET A 235 37.26 14.22 22.56
C MET A 235 38.70 13.76 22.85
N SER A 236 39.48 14.53 23.61
CA SER A 236 40.90 14.23 23.85
C SER A 236 41.14 13.02 24.77
N ASN A 237 40.17 12.70 25.63
CA ASN A 237 40.26 11.60 26.59
C ASN A 237 39.06 10.65 26.43
N PHE A 238 39.31 9.42 25.98
CA PHE A 238 38.27 8.44 25.68
C PHE A 238 38.80 7.00 25.72
N GLY A 239 37.92 6.06 26.04
CA GLY A 239 38.18 4.61 26.05
C GLY A 239 37.41 3.84 24.98
N GLY A 240 36.75 4.54 24.05
CA GLY A 240 36.12 3.88 22.92
C GLY A 240 35.62 4.84 21.82
N LEU A 241 35.38 4.24 20.66
CA LEU A 241 35.10 4.91 19.40
C LEU A 241 33.87 4.30 18.73
N ARG A 242 32.87 5.11 18.39
CA ARG A 242 31.80 4.73 17.46
C ARG A 242 32.12 5.33 16.09
N ILE A 243 32.15 4.48 15.07
CA ILE A 243 32.36 4.85 13.67
C ILE A 243 31.05 4.58 12.94
N ASP A 244 30.51 5.61 12.30
CA ASP A 244 29.35 5.50 11.42
C ASP A 244 29.88 5.63 9.98
N PRO A 245 30.26 4.52 9.33
CA PRO A 245 31.07 4.56 8.13
C PRO A 245 30.34 5.16 6.93
N LEU A 246 29.07 4.80 6.72
CA LEU A 246 28.28 5.20 5.54
C LEU A 246 26.77 5.11 5.84
N GLU A 247 26.03 6.21 5.87
CA GLU A 247 24.59 6.30 6.18
C GLU A 247 23.65 5.69 5.12
N GLN A 248 24.17 4.88 4.20
CA GLN A 248 23.42 4.26 3.11
C GLN A 248 23.52 2.74 3.15
N ARG A 249 22.38 2.06 3.03
CA ARG A 249 22.30 0.59 2.86
C ARG A 249 22.97 0.13 1.56
N GLY A 250 23.52 -1.08 1.58
CA GLY A 250 23.97 -1.77 0.37
C GLY A 250 25.28 -1.19 -0.18
N ILE A 251 26.08 -0.56 0.67
CA ILE A 251 27.44 -0.17 0.33
C ILE A 251 28.39 -1.20 0.91
N HIS A 252 29.23 -1.74 0.05
CA HIS A 252 30.36 -2.59 0.43
C HIS A 252 31.54 -1.69 0.76
N PHE A 253 32.16 -1.90 1.91
CA PHE A 253 33.30 -1.11 2.35
C PHE A 253 34.31 -1.96 3.10
N VAL A 254 35.53 -1.47 3.14
CA VAL A 254 36.68 -2.13 3.74
C VAL A 254 37.42 -1.08 4.57
N LEU A 255 37.62 -1.37 5.85
CA LEU A 255 38.48 -0.58 6.73
C LEU A 255 39.82 -1.28 6.83
N ASP A 256 40.92 -0.60 6.49
CA ASP A 256 42.27 -1.18 6.52
C ASP A 256 42.82 -1.17 7.95
N GLN A 257 42.92 0.03 8.52
CA GLN A 257 43.51 0.27 9.83
C GLN A 257 42.98 1.56 10.45
N ILE A 258 43.08 1.65 11.77
CA ILE A 258 42.77 2.81 12.60
C ILE A 258 44.03 3.20 13.36
N ARG A 259 44.36 4.48 13.34
CA ARG A 259 45.49 5.09 14.05
C ARG A 259 45.01 6.29 14.85
N ILE A 260 45.47 6.43 16.08
CA ILE A 260 45.16 7.59 16.93
C ILE A 260 46.49 8.20 17.37
N PHE A 261 46.60 9.52 17.26
CA PHE A 261 47.80 10.29 17.57
C PHE A 261 47.55 11.28 18.70
N ASP A 262 48.57 11.48 19.52
CA ASP A 262 48.58 12.51 20.56
C ASP A 262 48.87 13.92 20.01
N SER A 263 48.88 14.92 20.88
CA SER A 263 49.20 16.31 20.53
C SER A 263 50.62 16.53 19.98
N LYS A 264 51.54 15.56 20.20
CA LYS A 264 52.92 15.59 19.71
C LYS A 264 53.07 14.82 18.39
N GLY A 265 51.99 14.26 17.85
CA GLY A 265 52.00 13.45 16.64
C GLY A 265 52.54 12.03 16.86
N LYS A 266 52.66 11.57 18.11
CA LYS A 266 53.03 10.19 18.42
C LYS A 266 51.79 9.31 18.34
N GLU A 267 51.92 8.15 17.70
CA GLU A 267 50.87 7.13 17.67
C GLU A 267 50.67 6.54 19.07
N ILE A 268 49.45 6.66 19.59
CA ILE A 268 49.05 6.16 20.92
C ILE A 268 48.12 4.94 20.82
N TYR A 269 47.57 4.68 19.64
CA TYR A 269 46.78 3.49 19.37
C TYR A 269 46.86 3.13 17.88
N PHE A 270 46.99 1.83 17.62
CA PHE A 270 47.00 1.24 16.29
C PHE A 270 46.17 -0.03 16.31
N LYS A 271 45.24 -0.15 15.36
CA LYS A 271 44.50 -1.39 15.12
C LYS A 271 44.35 -1.65 13.63
N LYS A 272 44.75 -2.83 13.19
CA LYS A 272 44.47 -3.33 11.83
C LYS A 272 43.19 -4.14 11.85
N ILE A 273 42.34 -3.98 10.82
CA ILE A 273 41.05 -4.67 10.76
C ILE A 273 41.18 -5.84 9.76
N VAL A 274 41.68 -6.98 10.25
CA VAL A 274 41.87 -8.21 9.47
C VAL A 274 41.06 -9.37 10.04
N VAL A 275 40.84 -10.37 9.22
CA VAL A 275 40.19 -11.63 9.60
C VAL A 275 41.19 -12.47 10.38
N SER A 276 40.86 -12.83 11.61
CA SER A 276 41.70 -13.69 12.43
C SER A 276 41.55 -15.18 12.05
N PRO A 277 42.41 -16.07 12.58
CA PRO A 277 42.34 -17.51 12.27
C PRO A 277 41.01 -18.17 12.61
N ASN A 278 40.21 -17.59 13.51
CA ASN A 278 38.88 -18.10 13.88
C ASN A 278 37.75 -17.56 12.99
N LEU A 279 38.07 -16.85 11.90
CA LEU A 279 37.13 -16.23 10.95
C LEU A 279 36.28 -15.08 11.52
N LEU A 280 36.63 -14.56 12.70
CA LEU A 280 36.13 -13.29 13.23
C LEU A 280 37.17 -12.18 13.01
N PRO A 281 36.78 -10.90 13.05
CA PRO A 281 37.74 -9.81 13.14
C PRO A 281 38.79 -10.06 14.23
N GLU A 282 40.05 -9.78 13.93
CA GLU A 282 41.13 -9.84 14.91
C GLU A 282 40.82 -8.93 16.12
N ASP A 283 41.09 -9.46 17.31
CA ASP A 283 40.70 -8.85 18.58
C ASP A 283 39.21 -8.48 18.63
N TYR A 284 38.34 -9.44 18.27
CA TYR A 284 36.88 -9.29 18.31
C TYR A 284 36.36 -8.77 19.67
N GLN A 285 37.08 -9.04 20.77
CA GLN A 285 36.72 -8.56 22.11
C GLN A 285 36.70 -7.03 22.25
N ASP A 286 37.42 -6.32 21.37
CA ASP A 286 37.41 -4.86 21.32
C ASP A 286 36.16 -4.31 20.63
N PHE A 287 35.41 -5.13 19.88
CA PHE A 287 34.17 -4.71 19.24
C PHE A 287 33.03 -4.82 20.25
N LEU A 288 32.60 -3.67 20.78
CA LEU A 288 31.47 -3.61 21.71
C LEU A 288 30.16 -3.92 21.00
N LYS A 289 29.96 -3.34 19.81
CA LYS A 289 28.72 -3.45 19.05
C LYS A 289 28.95 -3.19 17.57
N ILE A 290 28.28 -3.96 16.71
CA ILE A 290 28.18 -3.71 15.28
C ILE A 290 26.69 -3.68 14.93
N ILE A 291 26.21 -2.59 14.34
CA ILE A 291 24.80 -2.39 13.97
C ILE A 291 24.73 -2.18 12.46
N ASP A 292 23.71 -2.75 11.82
CA ASP A 292 23.41 -2.54 10.39
C ASP A 292 24.61 -2.78 9.44
N ILE A 293 25.52 -3.67 9.83
CA ILE A 293 26.70 -4.06 9.07
C ILE A 293 26.85 -5.57 9.17
N LYS A 294 27.18 -6.22 8.05
CA LYS A 294 27.56 -7.64 8.00
C LYS A 294 28.88 -7.82 7.26
N THR A 295 29.58 -8.91 7.52
CA THR A 295 30.75 -9.30 6.71
C THR A 295 30.32 -9.64 5.28
N ALA A 296 31.18 -9.34 4.31
CA ALA A 296 30.97 -9.62 2.90
C ALA A 296 31.62 -10.95 2.51
N GLY A 297 30.84 -11.89 1.97
CA GLY A 297 31.35 -13.13 1.39
C GLY A 297 31.98 -14.10 2.40
N LYS A 298 32.67 -15.12 1.86
CA LYS A 298 33.55 -15.99 2.66
C LYS A 298 34.94 -15.36 2.65
N GLN A 299 35.46 -15.03 3.82
CA GLN A 299 36.79 -14.43 3.97
C GLN A 299 37.77 -15.45 4.54
N THR A 300 39.05 -15.31 4.22
CA THR A 300 40.12 -16.17 4.72
C THR A 300 40.96 -15.43 5.77
N PRO A 301 41.56 -16.15 6.73
CA PRO A 301 42.44 -15.53 7.73
C PRO A 301 43.55 -14.70 7.09
N GLY A 302 43.80 -13.50 7.63
CA GLY A 302 44.79 -12.55 7.14
C GLY A 302 44.27 -11.58 6.07
N GLU A 303 43.08 -11.81 5.50
CA GLU A 303 42.44 -10.84 4.60
C GLU A 303 41.89 -9.63 5.36
N ILE A 304 41.77 -8.48 4.68
CA ILE A 304 41.11 -7.31 5.25
C ILE A 304 39.61 -7.61 5.35
N VAL A 305 38.99 -7.23 6.48
CA VAL A 305 37.56 -7.50 6.68
C VAL A 305 36.74 -6.65 5.72
N GLU A 306 36.10 -7.32 4.76
CA GLU A 306 35.11 -6.69 3.90
C GLU A 306 33.74 -6.68 4.58
N MET A 307 33.04 -5.55 4.50
CA MET A 307 31.76 -5.33 5.17
C MET A 307 30.71 -4.76 4.21
N ILE A 308 29.45 -4.97 4.51
CA ILE A 308 28.31 -4.42 3.76
C ILE A 308 27.32 -3.80 4.75
N THR A 309 26.93 -2.56 4.49
CA THR A 309 25.84 -1.90 5.23
C THR A 309 24.49 -2.54 4.89
N THR A 310 23.69 -2.87 5.89
CA THR A 310 22.41 -3.58 5.75
C THR A 310 21.19 -2.74 6.12
N GLY A 311 21.37 -1.60 6.80
CA GLY A 311 20.29 -0.69 7.18
C GLY A 311 20.67 0.78 6.99
N SER A 312 19.98 1.66 7.71
CA SER A 312 20.10 3.12 7.58
C SER A 312 21.01 3.76 8.62
N ASP A 313 21.40 3.01 9.67
CA ASP A 313 22.24 3.51 10.76
C ASP A 313 23.38 2.51 11.06
N PRO A 314 24.30 2.28 10.11
CA PRO A 314 25.42 1.38 10.30
C PRO A 314 26.44 1.96 11.27
N GLN A 315 26.83 1.17 12.28
CA GLN A 315 27.72 1.59 13.36
C GLN A 315 28.71 0.50 13.72
N ILE A 316 29.96 0.89 13.98
CA ILE A 316 31.00 0.04 14.55
C ILE A 316 31.47 0.70 15.85
N GLN A 317 31.30 0.02 16.98
CA GLN A 317 31.77 0.48 18.29
C GLN A 317 32.98 -0.32 18.72
N LEU A 318 34.10 0.38 18.92
CA LEU A 318 35.38 -0.16 19.38
C LEU A 318 35.66 0.33 20.80
N VAL A 319 36.29 -0.51 21.61
CA VAL A 319 36.69 -0.23 22.98
C VAL A 319 38.18 -0.54 23.12
N PHE A 320 38.89 0.28 23.87
CA PHE A 320 40.30 0.11 24.17
C PHE A 320 40.64 0.81 25.50
N PRO A 321 41.85 0.60 26.07
CA PRO A 321 42.27 1.32 27.25
C PRO A 321 42.17 2.84 27.05
N THR A 322 41.78 3.58 28.10
CA THR A 322 41.58 5.03 28.02
C THR A 322 42.83 5.72 27.47
N LEU A 323 42.65 6.38 26.33
CA LEU A 323 43.66 7.21 25.70
C LEU A 323 43.58 8.61 26.29
N ASN A 324 44.74 9.21 26.54
CA ASN A 324 44.85 10.58 27.02
C ASN A 324 45.54 11.45 25.96
N ASP A 325 45.14 12.71 25.88
CA ASP A 325 45.73 13.72 24.97
C ASP A 325 45.63 13.35 23.48
N ALA A 326 44.58 12.64 23.09
CA ALA A 326 44.33 12.32 21.69
C ALA A 326 43.95 13.58 20.89
N LYS A 327 44.60 13.79 19.75
CA LYS A 327 44.33 14.94 18.86
C LYS A 327 43.86 14.56 17.48
N LYS A 328 44.24 13.41 16.97
CA LYS A 328 43.94 13.03 15.59
C LYS A 328 43.59 11.56 15.47
N ILE A 329 42.55 11.26 14.69
CA ILE A 329 42.21 9.89 14.29
C ILE A 329 42.40 9.77 12.79
N GLN A 330 43.13 8.76 12.36
CA GLN A 330 43.28 8.41 10.95
C GLN A 330 42.73 7.02 10.70
N PHE A 331 41.92 6.86 9.67
CA PHE A 331 41.65 5.53 9.13
C PHE A 331 41.63 5.56 7.61
N LYS A 332 41.91 4.40 7.04
CA LYS A 332 41.94 4.20 5.58
C LYS A 332 40.80 3.28 5.17
N MET A 333 39.97 3.75 4.27
CA MET A 333 38.75 3.07 3.84
C MET A 333 38.66 2.99 2.32
N LYS A 334 38.09 1.90 1.82
CA LYS A 334 37.66 1.74 0.43
C LYS A 334 36.18 1.37 0.43
N TYR A 335 35.42 1.91 -0.51
CA TYR A 335 33.97 1.66 -0.60
C TYR A 335 33.49 1.57 -2.04
N ILE A 336 32.50 0.71 -2.28
CA ILE A 336 31.83 0.47 -3.57
C ILE A 336 30.36 0.09 -3.35
N GLU A 337 29.49 0.36 -4.32
CA GLU A 337 28.12 -0.16 -4.27
C GLU A 337 28.13 -1.70 -4.26
N ALA A 338 27.40 -2.35 -3.34
CA ALA A 338 27.51 -3.79 -3.10
C ALA A 338 27.19 -4.66 -4.32
N HIS A 339 26.34 -4.16 -5.24
CA HIS A 339 25.98 -4.86 -6.46
C HIS A 339 27.05 -4.79 -7.56
N LYS A 340 28.06 -3.93 -7.40
CA LYS A 340 29.22 -3.82 -8.31
C LYS A 340 30.38 -4.74 -7.94
N VAL A 341 30.31 -5.43 -6.79
CA VAL A 341 31.36 -6.35 -6.30
C VAL A 341 31.62 -7.51 -7.27
N LYS A 342 30.64 -7.92 -8.09
CA LYS A 342 30.69 -9.12 -8.95
C LYS A 342 31.06 -8.91 -10.43
N LYS A 343 31.72 -7.82 -10.81
CA LYS A 343 32.33 -7.70 -12.16
C LYS A 343 33.82 -8.06 -12.13
N LYS A 344 34.16 -9.26 -11.67
CA LYS A 344 35.45 -9.91 -11.89
C LYS A 344 35.24 -11.18 -12.68
#